data_AF-A0A7C5BEY7-F1
#
_entry.id   AF-A0A7C5BEY7-F1
#
_cell.length_a   1.000
_cell.length_b   1.000
_cell.length_c   1.000
_cell.angle_alpha   90.00
_cell.angle_beta   90.00
_cell.angle_gamma   90.00
#
_symmetry.space_group_name_H-M   'P 1'
#
loop_
_entity.id
_entity.type
_entity.pdbx_description
1 polymer ?
#
loop_
_entity_poly.entity_id
_entity_poly.type
_entity_poly.pdbx_seq_one_letter_code
_entity_poly.pdbx_strand_id
1 'polypeptide(L)'
;MSNDFDYVFHLSHIDLDGYGCQYLTTKVFDNIECYNANYGPEVTARIEQILEDIKAKENIKPLILITDLNLTTKEANALEKEAVAIGAKIVLLDHHATGKNAAEKFGWYHLDTSKCATLI
;
A
#
# COMPACT_ATOMS: atom_id res chain seq x y z
N MET A 1 -8.57 22.36 4.56
CA MET A 1 -7.80 21.57 3.58
C MET A 1 -8.70 20.41 3.20
N SER A 2 -9.14 20.30 1.94
CA SER A 2 -9.87 19.10 1.53
C SER A 2 -8.93 17.92 1.69
N ASN A 3 -9.32 16.90 2.45
CA ASN A 3 -8.51 15.69 2.49
C ASN A 3 -8.42 15.11 1.08
N ASP A 4 -7.20 14.74 0.73
CA ASP A 4 -6.77 14.33 -0.59
C ASP A 4 -7.21 12.89 -0.93
N PHE A 5 -7.77 12.20 0.07
CA PHE A 5 -8.39 10.87 0.10
C PHE A 5 -9.34 10.83 1.32
N ASP A 6 -10.30 9.91 1.37
CA ASP A 6 -11.23 9.75 2.50
C ASP A 6 -11.42 8.30 2.98
N TYR A 7 -10.78 7.34 2.30
CA TYR A 7 -10.81 5.92 2.63
C TYR A 7 -9.44 5.28 2.38
N VAL A 8 -8.95 4.49 3.33
CA VAL A 8 -7.63 3.84 3.27
C VAL A 8 -7.76 2.33 3.10
N PHE A 9 -7.03 1.77 2.15
CA PHE A 9 -6.85 0.33 1.96
C PHE A 9 -5.40 0.01 2.28
N HIS A 10 -5.15 -0.62 3.43
CA HIS A 10 -3.81 -0.80 3.98
C HIS A 10 -3.36 -2.26 3.87
N LEU A 11 -2.51 -2.55 2.89
CA LEU A 11 -1.82 -3.82 2.75
C LEU A 11 -0.50 -3.80 3.52
N SER A 12 -0.28 -4.77 4.39
CA SER A 12 0.99 -4.90 5.13
C SER A 12 1.46 -6.35 5.23
N HIS A 13 2.67 -6.54 5.76
CA HIS A 13 3.19 -7.86 6.06
C HIS A 13 2.46 -8.52 7.25
N ILE A 14 2.81 -9.77 7.56
CA ILE A 14 2.16 -10.59 8.59
C ILE A 14 2.97 -10.74 9.88
N ASP A 15 4.13 -10.09 9.98
CA ASP A 15 4.97 -10.14 11.17
C ASP A 15 4.68 -8.97 12.12
N LEU A 16 5.54 -8.78 13.12
CA LEU A 16 5.37 -7.69 14.09
C LEU A 16 5.45 -6.31 13.45
N ASP A 17 6.32 -6.12 12.46
CA ASP A 17 6.52 -4.82 11.83
C ASP A 17 5.33 -4.50 10.91
N GLY A 18 4.86 -5.47 10.13
CA GLY A 18 3.65 -5.31 9.32
C GLY A 18 2.39 -5.03 10.14
N TYR A 19 2.12 -5.82 11.18
CA TYR A 19 0.98 -5.54 12.07
C TYR A 19 1.15 -4.24 12.87
N GLY A 20 2.40 -3.84 13.18
CA GLY A 20 2.72 -2.55 13.81
C GLY A 20 2.29 -1.36 12.95
N CYS A 21 2.56 -1.41 11.64
CA CYS A 21 2.09 -0.42 10.67
C CYS A 21 0.56 -0.25 10.73
N GLN A 22 -0.19 -1.36 10.72
CA GLN A 22 -1.65 -1.34 10.77
C GLN A 22 -2.18 -0.83 12.12
N TYR A 23 -1.53 -1.19 13.22
CA TYR A 23 -1.88 -0.65 14.53
C TYR A 23 -1.78 0.88 14.55
N LEU A 24 -0.72 1.48 14.00
CA LEU A 24 -0.57 2.93 13.97
C LEU A 24 -1.58 3.61 13.03
N THR A 25 -1.72 3.10 11.80
CA THR A 25 -2.63 3.69 10.81
C THR A 25 -4.08 3.70 11.26
N THR A 26 -4.55 2.66 11.95
CA THR A 26 -5.90 2.60 12.53
C THR A 26 -6.12 3.54 13.73
N LYS A 27 -5.05 4.15 14.29
CA LYS A 27 -5.19 5.26 15.26
C LYS A 27 -5.36 6.62 14.60
N VAL A 28 -5.04 6.73 13.32
CA VAL A 28 -5.05 7.99 12.57
C VAL A 28 -6.26 8.08 11.64
N PHE A 29 -6.71 6.96 11.06
CA PHE A 29 -7.79 6.92 10.09
C PHE A 29 -8.97 6.09 10.60
N ASP A 30 -10.16 6.67 10.58
CA ASP A 30 -11.41 5.99 10.95
C ASP A 30 -11.92 5.08 9.81
N ASN A 31 -11.76 5.52 8.55
CA ASN A 31 -12.19 4.79 7.36
C ASN A 31 -11.01 4.01 6.76
N ILE A 32 -10.79 2.80 7.26
CA ILE A 32 -9.67 1.96 6.85
C ILE A 32 -10.05 0.48 6.77
N GLU A 33 -9.60 -0.20 5.71
CA GLU A 33 -9.64 -1.66 5.56
C GLU A 33 -8.22 -2.21 5.49
N CYS A 34 -7.92 -3.22 6.31
CA CYS A 34 -6.58 -3.80 6.43
C CYS A 34 -6.50 -5.16 5.72
N TYR A 35 -5.40 -5.38 5.01
CA TYR A 35 -5.08 -6.60 4.27
C TYR A 35 -3.68 -7.03 4.64
N ASN A 36 -3.42 -8.33 4.65
CA ASN A 36 -2.08 -8.84 4.92
C ASN A 36 -1.66 -9.86 3.87
N ALA A 37 -0.36 -9.87 3.58
CA ALA A 37 0.28 -10.84 2.73
C ALA A 37 1.65 -11.22 3.30
N ASN A 38 2.05 -12.48 3.12
CA ASN A 38 3.40 -12.92 3.43
C ASN A 38 4.37 -12.42 2.34
N TYR A 39 4.50 -13.14 1.22
CA TYR A 39 5.36 -12.74 0.10
C TYR A 39 4.82 -13.25 -1.23
N GLY A 40 5.37 -12.72 -2.33
CA GLY A 40 5.19 -13.28 -3.67
C GLY A 40 3.74 -13.22 -4.13
N PRO A 41 3.17 -14.32 -4.66
CA PRO A 41 1.83 -14.30 -5.26
C PRO A 41 0.70 -13.79 -4.34
N GLU A 42 0.85 -13.92 -3.02
CA GLU A 42 -0.15 -13.43 -2.07
C GLU A 42 -0.25 -11.89 -2.09
N VAL A 43 0.87 -11.19 -2.28
CA VAL A 43 0.89 -9.72 -2.38
C VAL A 43 0.04 -9.27 -3.57
N THR A 44 0.25 -9.89 -4.73
CA THR A 44 -0.53 -9.60 -5.94
C THR A 44 -2.00 -9.94 -5.77
N ALA A 45 -2.32 -11.08 -5.16
CA ALA A 45 -3.71 -11.46 -4.89
C ALA A 45 -4.43 -10.45 -3.95
N ARG A 46 -3.73 -9.92 -2.95
CA ARG A 46 -4.29 -8.86 -2.08
C ARG A 46 -4.44 -7.53 -2.79
N ILE A 47 -3.51 -7.17 -3.68
CA ILE A 47 -3.65 -5.98 -4.52
C ILE A 47 -4.89 -6.11 -5.43
N GLU A 48 -5.09 -7.26 -6.07
CA GLU A 48 -6.28 -7.52 -6.89
C GLU A 48 -7.56 -7.40 -6.06
N GLN A 49 -7.57 -7.98 -4.86
CA GLN A 49 -8.70 -7.85 -3.93
C GLN A 49 -8.98 -6.39 -3.54
N ILE A 50 -7.95 -5.60 -3.21
CA ILE A 50 -8.10 -4.17 -2.89
C ILE A 50 -8.71 -3.41 -4.07
N LEU A 51 -8.27 -3.69 -5.29
CA LEU A 51 -8.81 -3.05 -6.49
C LEU A 51 -10.29 -3.39 -6.72
N GLU A 52 -10.70 -4.63 -6.43
CA GLU A 52 -12.10 -5.05 -6.47
C GLU A 52 -12.94 -4.36 -5.38
N ASP A 53 -12.44 -4.32 -4.15
CA ASP A 53 -13.12 -3.69 -3.01
C ASP A 53 -13.29 -2.18 -3.22
N ILE A 54 -12.29 -1.50 -3.81
CA ILE A 54 -12.43 -0.09 -4.23
C ILE A 54 -13.53 0.07 -5.27
N LYS A 55 -13.55 -0.77 -6.32
CA LYS A 55 -14.56 -0.71 -7.39
C LYS A 55 -15.98 -0.99 -6.88
N ALA A 56 -16.11 -1.74 -5.79
CA ALA A 56 -17.39 -2.05 -5.15
C ALA A 56 -17.92 -0.93 -4.23
N LYS A 57 -17.08 0.05 -3.84
CA LYS A 57 -17.47 1.19 -3.01
C LYS A 57 -17.77 2.41 -3.86
N GLU A 58 -18.91 3.04 -3.63
CA GLU A 58 -19.30 4.27 -4.31
C GLU A 58 -18.89 5.51 -3.50
N ASN A 59 -18.59 6.61 -4.20
CA ASN A 59 -18.35 7.94 -3.62
C ASN A 59 -17.19 8.04 -2.60
N ILE A 60 -16.12 7.27 -2.80
CA ILE A 60 -14.89 7.36 -2.03
C ILE A 60 -13.75 7.99 -2.84
N LYS A 61 -12.75 8.53 -2.13
CA LYS A 61 -11.43 8.92 -2.65
C LYS A 61 -10.38 7.99 -2.04
N PRO A 62 -10.03 6.90 -2.72
CA PRO A 62 -9.23 5.83 -2.12
C PRO A 62 -7.74 6.17 -2.04
N LEU A 63 -7.12 5.77 -0.93
CA LEU A 63 -5.68 5.62 -0.77
C LEU A 63 -5.34 4.14 -0.62
N ILE A 64 -4.51 3.61 -1.51
CA ILE A 64 -3.85 2.32 -1.36
C ILE A 64 -2.53 2.58 -0.62
N LEU A 65 -2.46 2.15 0.63
CA LEU A 65 -1.25 2.21 1.46
C LEU A 65 -0.65 0.81 1.53
N ILE A 66 0.61 0.68 1.12
CA ILE A 66 1.36 -0.57 1.22
C ILE A 66 2.54 -0.36 2.16
N THR A 67 2.68 -1.20 3.18
CA THR A 67 3.79 -1.13 4.13
C THR A 67 4.49 -2.47 4.27
N ASP A 68 5.78 -2.45 4.60
CA ASP A 68 6.57 -3.64 4.91
C ASP A 68 6.60 -4.73 3.81
N LEU A 69 6.33 -4.32 2.57
CA LEU A 69 6.27 -5.18 1.41
C LEU A 69 6.91 -4.49 0.23
N ASN A 70 7.70 -5.24 -0.53
CA ASN A 70 8.29 -4.74 -1.75
C ASN A 70 7.51 -5.19 -3.00
N LEU A 71 7.48 -4.33 -4.02
CA LEU A 71 6.95 -4.68 -5.34
C LEU A 71 8.08 -4.75 -6.36
N THR A 72 7.96 -5.68 -7.30
CA THR A 72 8.75 -5.62 -8.53
C THR A 72 8.29 -4.45 -9.40
N THR A 73 9.15 -3.98 -10.31
CA THR A 73 8.76 -2.94 -11.28
C THR A 73 7.51 -3.35 -12.10
N LYS A 74 7.34 -4.65 -12.37
CA LYS A 74 6.18 -5.15 -13.14
C LYS A 74 4.88 -5.00 -12.34
N GLU A 75 4.89 -5.40 -11.07
CA GLU A 75 3.73 -5.27 -10.17
C GLU A 75 3.39 -3.80 -9.94
N ALA A 76 4.39 -2.95 -9.69
CA ALA A 76 4.20 -1.51 -9.50
C ALA A 76 3.57 -0.83 -10.73
N ASN A 77 4.00 -1.16 -11.96
CA ASN A 77 3.35 -0.66 -13.19
C ASN A 77 1.90 -1.13 -13.32
N ALA A 78 1.62 -2.38 -12.98
CA ALA A 78 0.26 -2.92 -13.07
C ALA A 78 -0.67 -2.24 -12.06
N LEU A 79 -0.20 -2.07 -10.82
CA LEU A 79 -0.91 -1.35 -9.77
C LEU A 79 -1.17 0.11 -10.15
N GLU A 80 -0.15 0.85 -10.60
CA GLU A 80 -0.32 2.25 -10.99
C GLU A 80 -1.34 2.43 -12.11
N LYS A 81 -1.31 1.55 -13.12
CA LYS A 81 -2.28 1.58 -14.21
C LYS A 81 -3.72 1.41 -13.71
N GLU A 82 -3.98 0.42 -12.86
CA GLU A 82 -5.32 0.17 -12.32
C GLU A 82 -5.75 1.27 -11.34
N ALA A 83 -4.84 1.73 -10.48
CA ALA A 83 -5.10 2.82 -9.53
C ALA A 83 -5.48 4.12 -10.25
N VAL A 84 -4.78 4.48 -11.32
CA VAL A 84 -5.13 5.64 -12.17
C VAL A 84 -6.52 5.48 -12.78
N ALA A 85 -6.86 4.28 -13.26
CA ALA A 85 -8.15 4.01 -13.88
C ALA A 85 -9.34 4.19 -12.92
N ILE A 86 -9.13 3.93 -11.62
CA ILE A 86 -10.15 4.06 -10.58
C ILE A 86 -10.00 5.32 -9.71
N GLY A 87 -9.04 6.19 -10.03
CA GLY A 87 -8.79 7.43 -9.28
C GLY A 87 -8.21 7.21 -7.87
N ALA A 88 -7.54 6.09 -7.63
CA ALA A 88 -6.86 5.79 -6.36
C ALA A 88 -5.47 6.42 -6.30
N LYS A 89 -5.12 6.93 -5.11
CA LYS A 89 -3.74 7.28 -4.77
C LYS A 89 -3.00 6.04 -4.26
N ILE A 90 -1.70 6.01 -4.47
CA ILE A 90 -0.82 4.97 -3.94
C ILE A 90 0.23 5.63 -3.05
N VAL A 91 0.53 5.01 -1.93
CA VAL A 91 1.75 5.25 -1.14
C VAL A 91 2.29 3.89 -0.73
N LEU A 92 3.58 3.67 -0.95
CA LEU A 92 4.28 2.48 -0.49
C LEU A 92 5.45 2.91 0.39
N LEU A 93 5.49 2.42 1.63
CA LEU A 93 6.56 2.65 2.60
C LEU A 93 7.24 1.32 2.93
N ASP A 94 8.51 1.17 2.60
CA ASP A 94 9.22 -0.10 2.68
C ASP A 94 10.68 0.10 3.09
N HIS A 95 11.30 -0.98 3.57
CA HIS A 95 12.68 -1.02 4.00
C HIS A 95 13.48 -2.17 3.34
N HIS A 96 12.84 -3.02 2.54
CA HIS A 96 13.49 -4.12 1.85
C HIS A 96 14.33 -3.60 0.68
N ALA A 97 15.66 -3.74 0.76
CA ALA A 97 16.59 -3.29 -0.29
C ALA A 97 16.32 -3.91 -1.67
N THR A 98 15.62 -5.04 -1.73
CA THR A 98 15.16 -5.71 -2.96
C THR A 98 14.18 -4.86 -3.77
N GLY A 99 13.46 -3.92 -3.14
CA GLY A 99 12.52 -2.99 -3.79
C GLY A 99 13.17 -1.81 -4.53
N LYS A 100 14.48 -1.61 -4.40
CA LYS A 100 15.20 -0.41 -4.90
C LYS A 100 14.90 -0.06 -6.36
N ASN A 101 14.90 -1.06 -7.25
CA ASN A 101 14.65 -0.85 -8.68
C ASN A 101 13.24 -0.31 -8.99
N ALA A 102 12.24 -0.60 -8.15
CA ALA A 102 10.90 -0.05 -8.26
C ALA A 102 10.85 1.33 -7.58
N ALA A 103 11.39 1.47 -6.38
CA ALA A 103 11.43 2.74 -5.64
C ALA A 103 12.03 3.91 -6.44
N GLU A 104 13.08 3.66 -7.24
CA GLU A 104 13.70 4.69 -8.08
C GLU A 104 12.83 5.13 -9.29
N LYS A 105 11.78 4.36 -9.63
CA LYS A 105 10.93 4.61 -10.81
C LYS A 105 9.58 5.23 -10.46
N PHE A 106 9.08 5.02 -9.25
CA PHE A 106 7.74 5.42 -8.86
C PHE A 106 7.80 6.42 -7.70
N GLY A 107 7.31 7.63 -7.93
CA GLY A 107 7.37 8.71 -6.92
C GLY A 107 6.56 8.45 -5.64
N TRP A 108 5.64 7.47 -5.67
CA TRP A 108 4.85 7.02 -4.53
C TRP A 108 5.49 5.86 -3.75
N TYR A 109 6.63 5.33 -4.20
CA TYR A 109 7.35 4.23 -3.56
C TYR A 109 8.53 4.80 -2.77
N HIS A 110 8.38 4.85 -1.45
CA HIS A 110 9.39 5.34 -0.51
C HIS A 110 10.14 4.16 0.13
N LEU A 111 11.45 4.08 -0.10
CA LEU A 111 12.33 3.06 0.44
C LEU A 111 13.33 3.68 1.43
N ASP A 112 13.32 3.23 2.69
CA ASP A 112 14.31 3.60 3.70
C ASP A 112 14.88 2.35 4.37
N THR A 113 16.04 1.87 3.90
CA THR A 113 16.67 0.65 4.42
C THR A 113 17.35 0.85 5.79
N SER A 114 17.22 2.03 6.42
CA SER A 114 17.80 2.33 7.74
C SER A 114 16.80 2.20 8.90
N LYS A 115 15.52 1.98 8.60
CA LYS A 115 14.42 1.90 9.58
C LYS A 115 13.58 0.65 9.34
N CYS A 116 12.79 0.27 10.35
CA CYS A 116 11.71 -0.70 10.19
C CYS A 116 10.47 -0.01 9.59
N ALA A 117 9.57 -0.75 8.94
CA ALA A 117 8.41 -0.19 8.25
C ALA A 117 7.49 0.60 9.19
N THR A 118 7.27 0.13 10.42
CA THR A 118 6.46 0.82 11.43
C THR A 118 6.97 2.22 11.77
N LEU A 119 8.29 2.46 11.63
CA LEU A 119 8.92 3.75 11.96
C LEU A 119 8.95 4.72 10.76
N ILE A 120 8.82 4.22 9.54
CA ILE A 120 8.81 5.03 8.31
C ILE A 120 7.50 5.81 8.22
#